data_AF-A0AAU2I0K2-F1
#
_entry.id   AF-A0AAU2I0K2-F1
#
_cell.length_a   1.000
_cell.length_b   1.000
_cell.length_c   1.000
_cell.angle_alpha   90.00
_cell.angle_beta   90.00
_cell.angle_gamma   90.00
#
_symmetry.space_group_name_H-M   'P 1'
#
loop_
_entity.id
_entity.type
_entity.pdbx_description
1 polymer ?
#
loop_
_entity_poly.entity_id
_entity_poly.type
_entity_poly.pdbx_seq_one_letter_code
_entity_poly.pdbx_strand_id
1 'polypeptide(L)'
;MNPDSREPRRRPTLPQPRGDISRHVIDALRGASTTPGVGSLPRSTEPYGDDLQLALYVLYEMHYQGFAGVGDALEWDAGLLALRGLLEERFHSALRADLPSQSDAEAALAPLLLEPAGHDESSVTHFLQRDGTAEQLREYAALRSLYHLKEADPHAWVIPRLRGRAKAGMVAIEFDEFGAGRPENIHAQLFADLMTDLGLNTDYGHYADAAPAQALATVNVMSLFGLHRALRGALVGHFATVEVTSSPGSRRLAAALRRTGAGAAATHFYDEHVEADAVHEQIVRREVVGGLLSDEPALAPDVAHGVEATVFLEERLASHLLGAWRNSRSALRTPLDPASARLKPPDTRA
;
A
#
# COMPACT_ATOMS: atom_id res chain seq x y z
N MET A 1 -16.51 16.63 24.60
CA MET A 1 -16.11 15.21 24.57
C MET A 1 -14.61 15.19 24.79
N ASN A 2 -14.11 14.47 25.80
CA ASN A 2 -12.70 14.53 26.18
C ASN A 2 -11.84 13.95 25.03
N PRO A 3 -10.91 14.69 24.41
CA PRO A 3 -10.09 14.18 23.30
C PRO A 3 -9.14 13.04 23.73
N ASP A 4 -8.96 12.85 25.04
CA ASP A 4 -8.06 11.85 25.65
C ASP A 4 -8.66 10.44 25.84
N SER A 5 -9.90 10.19 25.39
CA SER A 5 -10.55 8.87 25.56
C SER A 5 -10.55 8.01 24.29
N ARG A 6 -9.53 8.11 23.43
CA ARG A 6 -9.35 7.13 22.35
C ARG A 6 -8.83 5.82 22.98
N GLU A 7 -9.58 4.72 22.81
CA GLU A 7 -9.06 3.40 23.15
C GLU A 7 -7.68 3.20 22.48
N PRO A 8 -6.71 2.59 23.17
CA PRO A 8 -5.42 2.30 22.56
C PRO A 8 -5.65 1.49 21.28
N ARG A 9 -5.06 1.94 20.16
CA ARG A 9 -5.15 1.23 18.87
C ARG A 9 -4.70 -0.22 19.10
N ARG A 10 -5.59 -1.17 18.81
CA ARG A 10 -5.30 -2.59 18.99
C ARG A 10 -4.31 -3.02 17.90
N ARG A 11 -3.25 -3.72 18.30
CA ARG A 11 -2.37 -4.40 17.35
C ARG A 11 -3.17 -5.47 16.58
N PRO A 12 -2.89 -5.70 15.29
CA PRO A 12 -3.54 -6.75 14.51
C PRO A 12 -3.27 -8.12 15.13
N THR A 13 -4.19 -9.05 14.92
CA THR A 13 -3.92 -10.47 15.14
C THR A 13 -3.17 -11.07 13.96
N LEU A 14 -2.37 -12.11 14.19
CA LEU A 14 -1.75 -12.87 13.10
C LEU A 14 -2.83 -13.46 12.16
N PRO A 15 -2.68 -13.32 10.83
CA PRO A 15 -3.64 -13.86 9.87
C PRO A 15 -3.60 -15.39 9.80
N GLN A 16 -4.56 -15.99 9.09
CA GLN A 16 -4.56 -17.42 8.79
C GLN A 16 -3.52 -17.75 7.70
N PRO A 17 -2.71 -18.80 7.89
CA PRO A 17 -1.72 -19.18 6.89
C PRO A 17 -2.37 -19.68 5.59
N ARG A 18 -1.72 -19.39 4.45
CA ARG A 18 -2.18 -19.71 3.09
C ARG A 18 -1.36 -20.81 2.41
N GLY A 19 -0.35 -21.33 3.09
CA GLY A 19 0.49 -22.43 2.65
C GLY A 19 1.57 -22.71 3.68
N ASP A 20 2.60 -23.47 3.29
CA ASP A 20 3.63 -23.95 4.21
C ASP A 20 4.55 -22.81 4.67
N ILE A 21 4.84 -21.82 3.81
CA ILE A 21 5.74 -20.71 4.13
C ILE A 21 5.10 -19.80 5.17
N SER A 22 3.89 -19.31 4.89
CA SER A 22 3.15 -18.45 5.81
C SER A 22 2.81 -19.17 7.12
N ARG A 23 2.47 -20.47 7.07
CA ARG A 23 2.29 -21.29 8.29
C ARG A 23 3.55 -21.31 9.13
N HIS A 24 4.70 -21.56 8.52
CA HIS A 24 5.96 -21.61 9.23
C HIS A 24 6.31 -20.28 9.90
N VAL A 25 6.15 -19.15 9.19
CA VAL A 25 6.35 -17.80 9.75
C VAL A 25 5.42 -17.55 10.94
N ILE A 26 4.13 -17.83 10.78
CA ILE A 26 3.12 -17.58 11.81
C ILE A 26 3.35 -18.46 13.05
N ASP A 27 3.70 -19.74 12.87
CA ASP A 27 3.98 -20.64 13.98
C ASP A 27 5.27 -20.24 14.74
N ALA A 28 6.29 -19.76 14.02
CA ALA A 28 7.51 -19.22 14.63
C ALA A 28 7.22 -17.97 15.47
N LEU A 29 6.41 -17.04 14.95
CA LEU A 29 6.00 -15.83 15.68
C LEU A 29 5.14 -16.12 16.92
N ARG A 30 4.40 -17.23 16.92
CA ARG A 30 3.64 -17.71 18.09
C ARG A 30 4.52 -18.42 19.14
N GLY A 31 5.81 -18.63 18.87
CA GLY A 31 6.70 -19.45 19.69
C GLY A 31 6.36 -20.95 19.66
N ALA A 32 5.59 -21.39 18.66
CA ALA A 32 5.19 -22.79 18.49
C ALA A 32 6.25 -23.61 17.72
N SER A 33 7.22 -22.95 17.11
CA SER A 33 8.38 -23.57 16.46
C SER A 33 9.65 -22.76 16.74
N THR A 34 10.80 -23.43 16.69
CA THR A 34 12.09 -22.72 16.67
C THR A 34 12.23 -21.94 15.37
N THR A 35 12.85 -20.78 15.44
CA THR A 35 13.09 -19.94 14.26
C THR A 35 13.91 -20.69 13.20
N PRO A 36 13.65 -20.43 11.90
CA PRO A 36 14.07 -21.32 10.84
C PRO A 36 15.57 -21.62 10.85
N GLY A 37 15.94 -22.87 10.57
CA GLY A 37 17.23 -23.17 9.96
C GLY A 37 17.23 -22.67 8.50
N VAL A 38 18.34 -22.10 8.05
CA VAL A 38 18.49 -21.58 6.69
C VAL A 38 18.40 -22.72 5.67
N GLY A 39 17.29 -22.81 4.94
CA GLY A 39 17.09 -23.75 3.82
C GLY A 39 16.72 -23.03 2.54
N SER A 40 16.90 -23.64 1.37
CA SER A 40 16.49 -23.03 0.10
C SER A 40 14.98 -23.09 -0.10
N LEU A 41 14.40 -22.06 -0.73
CA LEU A 41 13.00 -22.10 -1.15
C LEU A 41 12.80 -23.09 -2.30
N PRO A 42 11.74 -23.92 -2.29
CA PRO A 42 11.38 -24.75 -3.44
C PRO A 42 11.27 -23.91 -4.72
N ARG A 43 11.72 -24.45 -5.86
CA ARG A 43 11.60 -23.76 -7.16
C ARG A 43 10.15 -23.50 -7.56
N SER A 44 9.21 -24.30 -7.06
CA SER A 44 7.77 -24.16 -7.25
C SER A 44 7.14 -23.03 -6.42
N THR A 45 7.94 -22.28 -5.66
CA THR A 45 7.41 -21.15 -4.87
C THR A 45 7.06 -20.00 -5.81
N GLU A 46 5.76 -19.78 -5.99
CA GLU A 46 5.22 -18.72 -6.83
C GLU A 46 5.57 -17.32 -6.27
N PRO A 47 6.31 -16.47 -7.00
CA PRO A 47 6.80 -15.18 -6.49
C PRO A 47 5.67 -14.18 -6.22
N TYR A 48 4.54 -14.30 -6.91
CA TYR A 48 3.35 -13.47 -6.69
C TYR A 48 2.20 -14.25 -6.03
N GLY A 49 2.49 -15.46 -5.52
CA GLY A 49 1.50 -16.37 -4.94
C GLY A 49 1.08 -15.97 -3.52
N ASP A 50 -0.11 -16.42 -3.13
CA ASP A 50 -0.70 -16.11 -1.82
C ASP A 50 0.17 -16.47 -0.62
N ASP A 51 0.84 -17.63 -0.65
CA ASP A 51 1.63 -18.11 0.49
C ASP A 51 2.86 -17.22 0.73
N LEU A 52 3.65 -16.96 -0.32
CA LEU A 52 4.83 -16.10 -0.24
C LEU A 52 4.46 -14.66 0.11
N GLN A 53 3.43 -14.10 -0.54
CA GLN A 53 3.05 -12.69 -0.33
C GLN A 53 2.46 -12.46 1.06
N LEU A 54 1.71 -13.42 1.61
CA LEU A 54 1.27 -13.33 3.01
C LEU A 54 2.43 -13.46 3.99
N ALA A 55 3.38 -14.37 3.74
CA ALA A 55 4.56 -14.53 4.58
C ALA A 55 5.41 -13.24 4.61
N LEU A 56 5.65 -12.62 3.45
CA LEU A 56 6.33 -11.32 3.36
C LEU A 56 5.57 -10.23 4.10
N TYR A 57 4.25 -10.13 3.91
CA TYR A 57 3.43 -9.13 4.61
C TYR A 57 3.60 -9.25 6.13
N VAL A 58 3.44 -10.45 6.68
CA VAL A 58 3.62 -10.70 8.13
C VAL A 58 5.04 -10.33 8.60
N LEU A 59 6.08 -10.68 7.83
CA LEU A 59 7.47 -10.36 8.18
C LEU A 59 7.78 -8.86 8.09
N TYR A 60 7.11 -8.12 7.21
CA TYR A 60 7.24 -6.66 7.12
C TYR A 60 6.48 -5.93 8.22
N GLU A 61 5.30 -6.43 8.61
CA GLU A 61 4.51 -5.84 9.70
C GLU A 61 5.23 -5.84 11.07
N MET A 62 6.25 -6.69 11.23
CA MET A 62 7.15 -6.64 12.38
C MET A 62 7.98 -5.35 12.47
N HIS A 63 8.18 -4.63 11.36
CA HIS A 63 8.89 -3.33 11.31
C HIS A 63 7.95 -2.13 11.44
N TYR A 64 6.64 -2.37 11.64
CA TYR A 64 5.62 -1.34 11.82
C TYR A 64 4.93 -1.52 13.19
N GLN A 65 3.67 -1.97 13.21
CA GLN A 65 2.87 -2.11 14.44
C GLN A 65 3.05 -3.46 15.15
N GLY A 66 3.67 -4.45 14.48
CA GLY A 66 3.76 -5.83 14.96
C GLY A 66 2.37 -6.48 15.10
N PHE A 67 2.31 -7.58 15.85
CA PHE A 67 1.07 -8.33 16.08
C PHE A 67 0.78 -8.52 17.57
N ALA A 68 -0.50 -8.64 17.92
CA ALA A 68 -0.95 -8.95 19.27
C ALA A 68 -0.38 -10.32 19.72
N GLY A 69 0.28 -10.33 20.89
CA GLY A 69 0.87 -11.54 21.47
C GLY A 69 2.22 -11.97 20.87
N VAL A 70 2.77 -11.19 19.94
CA VAL A 70 4.11 -11.43 19.35
C VAL A 70 5.11 -10.47 20.00
N GLY A 71 6.27 -10.98 20.39
CA GLY A 71 7.31 -10.17 21.04
C GLY A 71 8.04 -9.27 20.04
N ASP A 72 8.17 -7.98 20.36
CA ASP A 72 8.76 -6.96 19.46
C ASP A 72 10.20 -7.30 19.04
N ALA A 73 10.99 -7.96 19.90
CA ALA A 73 12.36 -8.38 19.57
C ALA A 73 12.47 -9.37 18.40
N LEU A 74 11.36 -10.03 18.01
CA LEU A 74 11.32 -10.94 16.87
C LEU A 74 11.48 -10.22 15.53
N GLU A 75 11.34 -8.89 15.48
CA GLU A 75 11.68 -8.10 14.28
C GLU A 75 13.13 -8.31 13.83
N TRP A 76 14.03 -8.64 14.79
CA TRP A 76 15.46 -8.87 14.58
C TRP A 76 15.88 -10.34 14.76
N ASP A 77 14.94 -11.28 14.82
CA ASP A 77 15.29 -12.70 14.88
C ASP A 77 16.04 -13.13 13.60
N ALA A 78 17.24 -13.70 13.78
CA ALA A 78 18.11 -14.03 12.67
C ALA A 78 17.51 -15.06 11.69
N GLY A 79 16.71 -16.01 12.18
CA GLY A 79 16.05 -17.01 11.34
C GLY A 79 14.94 -16.41 10.50
N LEU A 80 14.12 -15.54 11.09
CA LEU A 80 13.06 -14.80 10.39
C LEU A 80 13.64 -13.83 9.37
N LEU A 81 14.73 -13.13 9.69
CA LEU A 81 15.44 -12.26 8.77
C LEU A 81 16.03 -13.04 7.59
N ALA A 82 16.65 -14.20 7.85
CA ALA A 82 17.19 -15.06 6.80
C ALA A 82 16.09 -15.59 5.86
N LEU A 83 14.95 -16.02 6.42
CA LEU A 83 13.79 -16.43 5.62
C LEU A 83 13.22 -15.27 4.80
N ARG A 84 13.07 -14.09 5.40
CA ARG A 84 12.62 -12.89 4.68
C ARG A 84 13.51 -12.60 3.48
N GLY A 85 14.82 -12.64 3.66
CA GLY A 85 15.78 -12.42 2.57
C GLY A 85 15.59 -13.37 1.37
N LEU A 86 15.30 -14.65 1.63
CA LEU A 86 15.02 -15.62 0.55
C LEU A 86 13.71 -15.32 -0.19
N LEU A 87 12.66 -14.92 0.54
CA LEU A 87 11.36 -14.57 -0.05
C LEU A 87 11.46 -13.26 -0.85
N GLU A 88 12.19 -12.27 -0.32
CA GLU A 88 12.52 -11.02 -0.99
C GLU A 88 13.31 -11.27 -2.28
N GLU A 89 14.34 -12.11 -2.25
CA GLU A 89 15.12 -12.46 -3.44
C GLU A 89 14.24 -13.11 -4.52
N ARG A 90 13.35 -14.04 -4.13
CA ARG A 90 12.41 -14.69 -5.05
C ARG A 90 11.45 -13.67 -5.68
N PHE A 91 10.87 -12.79 -4.87
CA PHE A 91 9.92 -11.78 -5.34
C PHE A 91 10.61 -10.72 -6.23
N HIS A 92 11.74 -10.18 -5.77
CA HIS A 92 12.46 -9.14 -6.50
C HIS A 92 13.06 -9.64 -7.81
N SER A 93 13.58 -10.88 -7.83
CA SER A 93 14.11 -11.48 -9.07
C SER A 93 13.01 -11.69 -10.11
N ALA A 94 11.79 -12.03 -9.68
CA ALA A 94 10.64 -12.14 -10.58
C ALA A 94 10.26 -10.77 -11.16
N LEU A 95 10.19 -9.73 -10.32
CA LEU A 95 9.95 -8.35 -10.80
C LEU A 95 10.98 -7.93 -11.84
N ARG A 96 12.28 -8.18 -11.60
CA ARG A 96 13.34 -7.87 -12.58
C ARG A 96 13.28 -8.70 -13.86
N ALA A 97 12.74 -9.92 -13.80
CA ALA A 97 12.61 -10.77 -14.97
C ALA A 97 11.40 -10.38 -15.84
N ASP A 98 10.30 -9.98 -15.20
CA ASP A 98 9.06 -9.61 -15.88
C ASP A 98 9.07 -8.15 -16.40
N LEU A 99 9.94 -7.31 -15.84
CA LEU A 99 10.06 -5.89 -16.19
C LEU A 99 11.37 -5.66 -16.94
N PRO A 100 11.33 -5.44 -18.27
CA PRO A 100 12.53 -5.09 -19.01
C PRO A 100 13.00 -3.72 -18.52
N SER A 101 14.17 -3.69 -17.88
CA SER A 101 14.73 -2.48 -17.27
C SER A 101 14.82 -1.34 -18.29
N GLN A 102 13.99 -0.32 -18.14
CA GLN A 102 14.36 1.00 -18.65
C GLN A 102 15.53 1.50 -17.80
N SER A 103 16.53 2.09 -18.44
CA SER A 103 17.64 2.73 -17.74
C SER A 103 17.36 4.19 -17.37
N ASP A 104 16.22 4.72 -17.81
CA ASP A 104 15.88 6.13 -17.75
C ASP A 104 14.60 6.37 -16.93
N ALA A 105 14.75 7.12 -15.84
CA ALA A 105 13.68 7.50 -14.94
C ALA A 105 12.65 8.43 -15.61
N GLU A 106 13.08 9.33 -16.50
CA GLU A 106 12.17 10.25 -17.18
C GLU A 106 11.27 9.49 -18.16
N ALA A 107 11.87 8.55 -18.92
CA ALA A 107 11.13 7.67 -19.81
C ALA A 107 10.11 6.80 -19.06
N ALA A 108 10.46 6.32 -17.87
CA ALA A 108 9.53 5.54 -17.04
C ALA A 108 8.37 6.38 -16.47
N LEU A 109 8.64 7.65 -16.11
CA LEU A 109 7.62 8.57 -15.58
C LEU A 109 6.73 9.20 -16.64
N ALA A 110 7.24 9.41 -17.86
CA ALA A 110 6.53 10.14 -18.91
C ALA A 110 5.11 9.59 -19.24
N PRO A 111 4.87 8.27 -19.30
CA PRO A 111 3.53 7.74 -19.52
C PRO A 111 2.53 8.10 -18.41
N LEU A 112 3.00 8.22 -17.16
CA LEU A 112 2.15 8.53 -16.00
C LEU A 112 1.63 9.96 -15.99
N LEU A 113 2.28 10.86 -16.75
CA LEU A 113 1.89 12.27 -16.88
C LEU A 113 0.74 12.47 -17.87
N LEU A 114 0.34 11.42 -18.58
CA LEU A 114 -0.67 11.48 -19.62
C LEU A 114 -1.99 10.91 -19.09
N GLU A 115 -2.95 11.79 -18.86
CA GLU A 115 -4.32 11.37 -18.57
C GLU A 115 -5.00 10.86 -19.86
N PRO A 116 -5.56 9.64 -19.87
CA PRO A 116 -6.31 9.14 -21.01
C PRO A 116 -7.45 10.09 -21.39
N ALA A 117 -7.57 10.43 -22.67
CA ALA A 117 -8.61 11.35 -23.17
C ALA A 117 -10.04 10.77 -23.06
N GLY A 118 -10.19 9.50 -22.68
CA GLY A 118 -11.45 8.79 -22.59
C GLY A 118 -11.49 7.82 -21.42
N HIS A 119 -12.52 6.96 -21.41
CA HIS A 119 -12.64 5.92 -20.41
C HIS A 119 -11.64 4.79 -20.67
N ASP A 120 -10.76 4.54 -19.71
CA ASP A 120 -9.86 3.39 -19.72
C ASP A 120 -10.53 2.18 -19.06
N GLU A 121 -10.81 1.15 -19.85
CA GLU A 121 -11.44 -0.09 -19.38
C GLU A 121 -10.52 -0.93 -18.49
N SER A 122 -9.22 -0.67 -18.44
CA SER A 122 -8.29 -1.33 -17.52
C SER A 122 -8.16 -0.61 -16.17
N SER A 123 -8.67 0.62 -16.08
CA SER A 123 -8.56 1.44 -14.87
C SER A 123 -9.68 1.17 -13.86
N VAL A 124 -9.27 0.76 -12.65
CA VAL A 124 -10.17 0.55 -11.51
C VAL A 124 -10.91 1.83 -11.13
N THR A 125 -10.23 2.97 -11.09
CA THR A 125 -10.86 4.23 -10.71
C THR A 125 -11.84 4.73 -11.77
N HIS A 126 -11.57 4.50 -13.07
CA HIS A 126 -12.55 4.76 -14.14
C HIS A 126 -13.79 3.88 -14.01
N PHE A 127 -13.61 2.57 -13.76
CA PHE A 127 -14.72 1.66 -13.50
C PHE A 127 -15.53 2.09 -12.28
N LEU A 128 -14.87 2.35 -11.15
CA LEU A 128 -15.54 2.78 -9.92
C LEU A 128 -16.26 4.12 -10.09
N GLN A 129 -15.73 5.05 -10.88
CA GLN A 129 -16.38 6.32 -11.18
C GLN A 129 -17.61 6.19 -12.08
N ARG A 130 -17.68 5.21 -12.98
CA ARG A 130 -18.82 5.08 -13.89
C ARG A 130 -19.85 4.06 -13.40
N ASP A 131 -19.37 2.87 -13.08
CA ASP A 131 -20.18 1.65 -12.93
C ASP A 131 -20.09 1.04 -11.51
N GLY A 132 -19.15 1.53 -10.69
CA GLY A 132 -18.89 0.99 -9.35
C GLY A 132 -20.08 1.02 -8.40
N THR A 133 -20.26 -0.06 -7.64
CA THR A 133 -21.27 -0.15 -6.56
C THR A 133 -20.68 0.24 -5.19
N ALA A 134 -21.55 0.54 -4.22
CA ALA A 134 -21.11 0.79 -2.83
C ALA A 134 -20.36 -0.40 -2.23
N GLU A 135 -20.76 -1.63 -2.58
CA GLU A 135 -20.09 -2.86 -2.15
C GLU A 135 -18.67 -2.95 -2.72
N GLN A 136 -18.47 -2.61 -3.99
CA GLN A 136 -17.15 -2.61 -4.62
C GLN A 136 -16.24 -1.51 -4.07
N LEU A 137 -16.79 -0.34 -3.74
CA LEU A 137 -16.04 0.71 -3.04
C LEU A 137 -15.62 0.27 -1.63
N ARG A 138 -16.48 -0.45 -0.91
CA ARG A 138 -16.14 -1.07 0.38
C ARG A 138 -15.02 -2.11 0.24
N GLU A 139 -15.08 -2.98 -0.77
CA GLU A 139 -14.01 -3.94 -1.04
C GLU A 139 -12.70 -3.22 -1.37
N TYR A 140 -12.75 -2.20 -2.22
CA TYR A 140 -11.58 -1.40 -2.59
C TYR A 140 -10.92 -0.73 -1.37
N ALA A 141 -11.71 -0.07 -0.52
CA ALA A 141 -11.22 0.55 0.70
C ALA A 141 -10.66 -0.49 1.70
N ALA A 142 -11.32 -1.65 1.84
CA ALA A 142 -10.82 -2.73 2.68
C ALA A 142 -9.46 -3.26 2.22
N LEU A 143 -9.25 -3.42 0.91
CA LEU A 143 -7.95 -3.83 0.36
C LEU A 143 -6.87 -2.78 0.56
N ARG A 144 -7.21 -1.51 0.29
CA ARG A 144 -6.27 -0.40 0.41
C ARG A 144 -5.91 -0.06 1.86
N SER A 145 -6.74 -0.47 2.83
CA SER A 145 -6.46 -0.30 4.27
C SER A 145 -5.15 -0.91 4.74
N LEU A 146 -4.66 -1.95 4.05
CA LEU A 146 -3.38 -2.61 4.39
C LEU A 146 -2.17 -1.70 4.20
N TYR A 147 -2.31 -0.66 3.38
CA TYR A 147 -1.33 0.41 3.25
C TYR A 147 -1.82 1.70 3.90
N HIS A 148 -3.00 2.22 3.54
CA HIS A 148 -3.38 3.58 3.95
C HIS A 148 -3.50 3.76 5.47
N LEU A 149 -3.75 2.71 6.26
CA LEU A 149 -3.74 2.83 7.73
C LEU A 149 -2.33 3.00 8.34
N LYS A 150 -1.28 2.98 7.52
CA LYS A 150 0.11 3.35 7.86
C LYS A 150 0.73 4.31 6.83
N GLU A 151 -0.08 5.02 6.06
CA GLU A 151 0.44 6.06 5.17
C GLU A 151 1.05 7.21 5.99
N ALA A 152 2.29 7.65 5.76
CA ALA A 152 3.26 7.29 4.70
C ALA A 152 4.48 6.45 5.21
N ASP A 153 4.32 5.68 6.29
CA ASP A 153 5.40 4.98 7.00
C ASP A 153 6.42 4.22 6.11
N PRO A 154 6.02 3.48 5.05
CA PRO A 154 6.98 2.79 4.19
C PRO A 154 7.94 3.73 3.44
N HIS A 155 7.50 4.94 3.09
CA HIS A 155 8.29 5.93 2.36
C HIS A 155 9.29 6.64 3.29
N ALA A 156 8.91 6.84 4.56
CA ALA A 156 9.77 7.44 5.58
C ALA A 156 11.14 6.72 5.74
N TRP A 157 11.21 5.42 5.45
CA TRP A 157 12.47 4.65 5.48
C TRP A 157 13.56 5.16 4.53
N VAL A 158 13.20 5.93 3.50
CA VAL A 158 14.19 6.53 2.59
C VAL A 158 14.83 7.78 3.18
N ILE A 159 14.17 8.48 4.11
CA ILE A 159 14.62 9.78 4.64
C ILE A 159 16.06 9.70 5.18
N PRO A 160 16.47 8.68 5.98
CA PRO A 160 17.86 8.59 6.46
C PRO A 160 18.89 8.42 5.33
N ARG A 161 18.46 7.97 4.15
CA ARG A 161 19.30 7.60 3.00
C ARG A 161 19.45 8.72 1.97
N LEU A 162 18.56 9.71 1.99
CA LEU A 162 18.61 10.89 1.13
C LEU A 162 19.50 12.00 1.71
N ARG A 163 19.96 12.90 0.85
CA ARG A 163 20.68 14.14 1.23
C ARG A 163 20.21 15.30 0.35
N GLY A 164 20.65 16.51 0.69
CA GLY A 164 20.46 17.69 -0.14
C GLY A 164 18.99 17.96 -0.51
N ARG A 165 18.79 18.36 -1.77
CA ARG A 165 17.50 18.72 -2.34
C ARG A 165 16.47 17.58 -2.26
N ALA A 166 16.91 16.35 -2.54
CA ALA A 166 16.04 15.18 -2.50
C ALA A 166 15.45 14.94 -1.11
N LYS A 167 16.28 15.05 -0.06
CA LYS A 167 15.83 14.93 1.33
C LYS A 167 14.85 16.03 1.72
N ALA A 168 15.14 17.27 1.36
CA ALA A 168 14.28 18.40 1.69
C ALA A 168 12.89 18.27 1.03
N GLY A 169 12.85 17.90 -0.26
CA GLY A 169 11.58 17.64 -0.95
C GLY A 169 10.81 16.47 -0.36
N MET A 170 11.50 15.36 -0.03
CA MET A 170 10.85 14.19 0.55
C MET A 170 10.22 14.49 1.91
N VAL A 171 10.96 15.16 2.80
CA VAL A 171 10.45 15.53 4.13
C VAL A 171 9.32 16.55 4.04
N ALA A 172 9.31 17.42 3.03
CA ALA A 172 8.22 18.37 2.84
C ALA A 172 6.90 17.67 2.50
N ILE A 173 6.92 16.66 1.62
CA ILE A 173 5.73 15.86 1.31
C ILE A 173 5.34 15.01 2.52
N GLU A 174 6.28 14.27 3.12
CA GLU A 174 6.00 13.46 4.31
C GLU A 174 5.43 14.27 5.48
N PHE A 175 5.88 15.52 5.66
CA PHE A 175 5.31 16.40 6.68
C PHE A 175 3.82 16.67 6.45
N ASP A 176 3.40 16.82 5.19
CA ASP A 176 2.00 16.99 4.81
C ASP A 176 1.22 15.69 5.01
N GLU A 177 1.74 14.54 4.55
CA GLU A 177 1.17 13.20 4.76
C GLU A 177 0.94 12.87 6.26
N PHE A 178 1.85 13.33 7.13
CA PHE A 178 1.74 13.25 8.58
C PHE A 178 0.93 14.41 9.21
N GLY A 179 0.04 15.03 8.42
CA GLY A 179 -0.98 15.98 8.86
C GLY A 179 -0.43 17.37 9.22
N ALA A 180 0.76 17.73 8.76
CA ALA A 180 1.42 19.01 9.01
C ALA A 180 1.47 19.39 10.51
N GLY A 181 1.66 18.39 11.38
CA GLY A 181 1.69 18.55 12.85
C GLY A 181 0.33 18.46 13.53
N ARG A 182 -0.75 18.09 12.82
CA ARG A 182 -2.10 17.89 13.35
C ARG A 182 -2.49 16.41 13.27
N PRO A 183 -2.66 15.70 14.40
CA PRO A 183 -2.91 14.26 14.39
C PRO A 183 -4.23 13.87 13.72
N GLU A 184 -5.24 14.75 13.74
CA GLU A 184 -6.51 14.57 13.04
C GLU A 184 -6.40 14.66 11.51
N ASN A 185 -5.33 15.25 10.98
CA ASN A 185 -5.10 15.41 9.55
C ASN A 185 -4.11 14.38 8.99
N ILE A 186 -3.55 13.49 9.81
CA ILE A 186 -2.69 12.40 9.31
C ILE A 186 -3.49 11.59 8.29
N HIS A 187 -2.95 11.32 7.11
CA HIS A 187 -3.69 10.66 6.03
C HIS A 187 -4.20 9.28 6.44
N ALA A 188 -3.45 8.54 7.25
CA ALA A 188 -3.92 7.30 7.86
C ALA A 188 -5.16 7.46 8.77
N GLN A 189 -5.32 8.59 9.45
CA GLN A 189 -6.53 8.91 10.21
C GLN A 189 -7.69 9.29 9.28
N LEU A 190 -7.44 10.11 8.26
CA LEU A 190 -8.45 10.46 7.25
C LEU A 190 -8.98 9.21 6.53
N PHE A 191 -8.11 8.23 6.24
CA PHE A 191 -8.51 6.96 5.65
C PHE A 191 -9.36 6.10 6.62
N ALA A 192 -9.04 6.10 7.91
CA ALA A 192 -9.86 5.43 8.92
C ALA A 192 -11.26 6.06 9.03
N ASP A 193 -11.37 7.38 8.87
CA ASP A 193 -12.65 8.09 8.88
C ASP A 193 -13.46 7.77 7.60
N LEU A 194 -12.79 7.69 6.44
CA LEU A 194 -13.38 7.15 5.20
C LEU A 194 -13.95 5.75 5.40
N MET A 195 -13.17 4.85 6.03
CA MET A 195 -13.59 3.48 6.30
C MET A 195 -14.82 3.45 7.23
N THR A 196 -14.87 4.34 8.21
CA THR A 196 -16.03 4.48 9.12
C THR A 196 -17.29 4.86 8.34
N ASP A 197 -17.21 5.83 7.44
CA ASP A 197 -18.33 6.25 6.57
C ASP A 197 -18.78 5.13 5.62
N LEU A 198 -17.86 4.26 5.22
CA LEU A 198 -18.16 3.08 4.44
C LEU A 198 -18.66 1.90 5.29
N GLY A 199 -18.73 2.01 6.62
CA GLY A 199 -19.15 0.95 7.53
C GLY A 199 -18.17 -0.22 7.58
N LEU A 200 -16.86 0.06 7.53
CA LEU A 200 -15.76 -0.89 7.65
C LEU A 200 -15.14 -0.85 9.04
N ASN A 201 -14.44 -1.93 9.41
CA ASN A 201 -13.62 -1.96 10.62
C ASN A 201 -12.30 -1.24 10.34
N THR A 202 -11.90 -0.31 11.22
CA THR A 202 -10.73 0.55 11.03
C THR A 202 -9.47 0.04 11.74
N ASP A 203 -9.53 -1.13 12.36
CA ASP A 203 -8.38 -1.72 13.06
C ASP A 203 -7.29 -2.05 12.05
N TYR A 204 -6.07 -1.63 12.37
CA TYR A 204 -4.89 -1.87 11.54
C TYR A 204 -4.74 -3.37 11.24
N GLY A 205 -4.54 -3.74 9.97
CA GLY A 205 -4.36 -5.13 9.53
C GLY A 205 -5.62 -6.01 9.57
N HIS A 206 -6.81 -5.48 9.90
CA HIS A 206 -8.05 -6.26 10.01
C HIS A 206 -8.37 -7.09 8.75
N TYR A 207 -8.14 -6.51 7.56
CA TYR A 207 -8.50 -7.12 6.29
C TYR A 207 -7.38 -8.00 5.68
N ALA A 208 -6.31 -8.31 6.42
CA ALA A 208 -5.20 -9.10 5.91
C ALA A 208 -5.64 -10.50 5.43
N ASP A 209 -6.56 -11.15 6.15
CA ASP A 209 -7.10 -12.46 5.75
C ASP A 209 -7.94 -12.40 4.46
N ALA A 210 -8.64 -11.29 4.23
CA ALA A 210 -9.50 -11.10 3.08
C ALA A 210 -8.74 -10.67 1.81
N ALA A 211 -7.56 -10.07 1.94
CA ALA A 211 -6.82 -9.51 0.81
C ALA A 211 -6.22 -10.60 -0.11
N PRO A 212 -6.37 -10.51 -1.45
CA PRO A 212 -5.71 -11.42 -2.38
C PRO A 212 -4.21 -11.13 -2.47
N ALA A 213 -3.44 -12.08 -3.01
CA ALA A 213 -1.98 -11.94 -3.18
C ALA A 213 -1.56 -10.67 -3.94
N GLN A 214 -2.37 -10.25 -4.91
CA GLN A 214 -2.13 -9.05 -5.72
C GLN A 214 -2.11 -7.78 -4.86
N ALA A 215 -3.02 -7.67 -3.89
CA ALA A 215 -3.05 -6.53 -2.96
C ALA A 215 -1.91 -6.61 -1.94
N LEU A 216 -1.54 -7.81 -1.48
CA LEU A 216 -0.38 -7.97 -0.60
C LEU A 216 0.92 -7.59 -1.32
N ALA A 217 1.06 -7.94 -2.60
CA ALA A 217 2.24 -7.63 -3.39
C ALA A 217 2.45 -6.12 -3.59
N THR A 218 1.37 -5.35 -3.81
CA THR A 218 1.46 -3.88 -3.92
C THR A 218 1.91 -3.23 -2.60
N VAL A 219 1.52 -3.76 -1.44
CA VAL A 219 1.98 -3.27 -0.13
C VAL A 219 3.43 -3.74 0.18
N ASN A 220 3.74 -4.99 -0.14
CA ASN A 220 5.03 -5.60 0.13
C ASN A 220 6.17 -4.95 -0.64
N VAL A 221 5.93 -4.48 -1.87
CA VAL A 221 6.98 -3.83 -2.68
C VAL A 221 7.48 -2.53 -2.03
N MET A 222 6.61 -1.80 -1.32
CA MET A 222 6.96 -0.59 -0.60
C MET A 222 7.97 -0.89 0.52
N SER A 223 7.70 -1.95 1.28
CA SER A 223 8.58 -2.38 2.39
C SER A 223 9.86 -3.03 1.88
N LEU A 224 9.81 -3.77 0.76
CA LEU A 224 11.00 -4.28 0.07
C LEU A 224 11.95 -3.13 -0.29
N PHE A 225 11.45 -2.09 -0.97
CA PHE A 225 12.28 -0.96 -1.33
C PHE A 225 12.67 -0.11 -0.10
N GLY A 226 11.76 0.02 0.86
CA GLY A 226 11.92 0.82 2.07
C GLY A 226 12.93 0.25 3.06
N LEU A 227 12.98 -1.05 3.31
CA LEU A 227 13.93 -1.60 4.28
C LEU A 227 15.35 -1.75 3.69
N HIS A 228 15.50 -1.85 2.37
CA HIS A 228 16.80 -2.06 1.72
C HIS A 228 17.46 -0.78 1.22
N ARG A 229 18.56 -0.34 1.85
CA ARG A 229 19.29 0.88 1.43
C ARG A 229 19.72 0.84 -0.04
N ALA A 230 20.05 -0.34 -0.55
CA ALA A 230 20.41 -0.55 -1.95
C ALA A 230 19.26 -0.19 -2.91
N LEU A 231 18.00 -0.30 -2.47
CA LEU A 231 16.80 -0.07 -3.27
C LEU A 231 16.21 1.34 -3.07
N ARG A 232 16.96 2.29 -2.51
CA ARG A 232 16.46 3.67 -2.27
C ARG A 232 16.00 4.37 -3.55
N GLY A 233 16.66 4.12 -4.69
CA GLY A 233 16.21 4.65 -5.98
C GLY A 233 14.85 4.08 -6.37
N ALA A 234 14.65 2.78 -6.19
CA ALA A 234 13.37 2.13 -6.44
C ALA A 234 12.25 2.63 -5.50
N LEU A 235 12.54 2.92 -4.23
CA LEU A 235 11.54 3.53 -3.35
C LEU A 235 11.16 4.94 -3.82
N VAL A 236 12.13 5.75 -4.25
CA VAL A 236 11.86 7.09 -4.82
C VAL A 236 11.07 7.00 -6.12
N GLY A 237 11.34 6.02 -6.98
CA GLY A 237 10.56 5.74 -8.18
C GLY A 237 9.12 5.35 -7.87
N HIS A 238 8.93 4.41 -6.93
CA HIS A 238 7.62 4.00 -6.43
C HIS A 238 6.83 5.21 -5.88
N PHE A 239 7.46 6.01 -5.03
CA PHE A 239 6.86 7.21 -4.46
C PHE A 239 6.44 8.20 -5.56
N ALA A 240 7.33 8.46 -6.52
CA ALA A 240 7.01 9.33 -7.65
C ALA A 240 5.81 8.82 -8.48
N THR A 241 5.64 7.51 -8.63
CA THR A 241 4.47 6.93 -9.28
C THR A 241 3.18 7.23 -8.53
N VAL A 242 3.17 7.06 -7.22
CA VAL A 242 1.99 7.35 -6.37
C VAL A 242 1.62 8.83 -6.47
N GLU A 243 2.57 9.73 -6.23
CA GLU A 243 2.34 11.18 -6.26
C GLU A 243 1.86 11.67 -7.63
N VAL A 244 2.45 11.17 -8.71
CA VAL A 244 2.09 11.60 -10.08
C VAL A 244 0.67 11.17 -10.45
N THR A 245 0.24 9.98 -10.00
CA THR A 245 -1.04 9.39 -10.41
C THR A 245 -2.18 9.63 -9.42
N SER A 246 -1.87 10.14 -8.22
CA SER A 246 -2.84 10.28 -7.14
C SER A 246 -3.95 11.29 -7.47
N SER A 247 -3.63 12.54 -7.80
CA SER A 247 -4.64 13.59 -7.99
C SER A 247 -5.74 13.22 -9.02
N PRO A 248 -5.42 12.67 -10.21
CA PRO A 248 -6.45 12.19 -11.12
C PRO A 248 -7.23 10.97 -10.62
N GLY A 249 -6.57 10.00 -9.99
CA GLY A 249 -7.24 8.83 -9.40
C GLY A 249 -8.22 9.23 -8.29
N SER A 250 -7.77 10.09 -7.39
CA SER A 250 -8.52 10.63 -6.25
C SER A 250 -9.75 11.42 -6.70
N ARG A 251 -9.66 12.26 -7.75
CA ARG A 251 -10.84 12.92 -8.34
C ARG A 251 -11.93 11.92 -8.74
N ARG A 252 -11.54 10.80 -9.36
CA ARG A 252 -12.47 9.76 -9.83
C ARG A 252 -13.09 9.01 -8.66
N LEU A 253 -12.30 8.69 -7.63
CA LEU A 253 -12.75 8.01 -6.42
C LEU A 253 -13.69 8.88 -5.59
N ALA A 254 -13.37 10.16 -5.41
CA ALA A 254 -14.26 11.12 -4.75
C ALA A 254 -15.62 11.24 -5.49
N ALA A 255 -15.60 11.28 -6.82
CA ALA A 255 -16.82 11.25 -7.63
C ALA A 255 -17.60 9.92 -7.47
N ALA A 256 -16.91 8.79 -7.34
CA ALA A 256 -17.53 7.49 -7.09
C ALA A 256 -18.25 7.40 -5.74
N LEU A 257 -17.59 7.90 -4.70
CA LEU A 257 -18.11 7.95 -3.33
C LEU A 257 -19.34 8.86 -3.24
N ARG A 258 -19.27 10.07 -3.83
CA ARG A 258 -20.42 10.98 -3.90
C ARG A 258 -21.61 10.35 -4.63
N ARG A 259 -21.38 9.68 -5.76
CA ARG A 259 -22.45 9.03 -6.55
C ARG A 259 -23.14 7.92 -5.75
N THR A 260 -22.39 7.16 -4.97
CA THR A 260 -22.91 6.02 -4.20
C THR A 260 -23.45 6.40 -2.82
N GLY A 261 -23.43 7.70 -2.47
CA GLY A 261 -23.96 8.20 -1.21
C GLY A 261 -23.08 7.88 0.00
N ALA A 262 -21.77 7.70 -0.21
CA ALA A 262 -20.82 7.60 0.89
C ALA A 262 -20.80 8.90 1.73
N GLY A 263 -20.39 8.80 2.99
CA GLY A 263 -20.33 9.94 3.89
C GLY A 263 -19.28 11.00 3.52
N ALA A 264 -19.31 12.11 4.25
CA ALA A 264 -18.47 13.27 3.98
C ALA A 264 -16.98 12.99 4.21
N ALA A 265 -16.61 12.21 5.22
CA ALA A 265 -15.22 11.85 5.50
C ALA A 265 -14.65 10.95 4.40
N ALA A 266 -15.47 10.04 3.85
CA ALA A 266 -15.05 9.22 2.71
C ALA A 266 -14.68 10.07 1.50
N THR A 267 -15.48 11.10 1.22
CA THR A 267 -15.20 12.01 0.12
C THR A 267 -13.99 12.91 0.41
N HIS A 268 -13.88 13.40 1.66
CA HIS A 268 -12.82 14.32 2.09
C HIS A 268 -11.41 13.74 1.93
N PHE A 269 -11.18 12.47 2.29
CA PHE A 269 -9.87 11.83 2.12
C PHE A 269 -9.34 11.97 0.68
N TYR A 270 -10.17 11.70 -0.32
CA TYR A 270 -9.75 11.82 -1.71
C TYR A 270 -9.74 13.25 -2.21
N ASP A 271 -10.64 14.13 -1.75
CA ASP A 271 -10.58 15.55 -2.13
C ASP A 271 -9.28 16.21 -1.61
N GLU A 272 -8.78 15.83 -0.43
CA GLU A 272 -7.47 16.27 0.10
C GLU A 272 -6.33 15.92 -0.88
N HIS A 273 -6.27 14.66 -1.32
CA HIS A 273 -5.29 14.18 -2.30
C HIS A 273 -5.48 14.80 -3.71
N VAL A 274 -6.63 15.40 -4.02
CA VAL A 274 -6.79 16.16 -5.26
C VAL A 274 -6.03 17.49 -5.18
N GLU A 275 -6.12 18.18 -4.04
CA GLU A 275 -5.56 19.51 -3.80
C GLU A 275 -4.07 19.45 -3.45
N ALA A 276 -3.70 18.63 -2.47
CA ALA A 276 -2.32 18.46 -1.99
C ALA A 276 -1.41 17.88 -3.10
N ASP A 277 -1.85 16.79 -3.74
CA ASP A 277 -0.95 16.04 -4.62
C ASP A 277 -0.68 16.73 -5.97
N ALA A 278 -1.48 17.72 -6.34
CA ALA A 278 -1.15 18.58 -7.49
C ALA A 278 0.15 19.36 -7.25
N VAL A 279 0.45 19.71 -5.98
CA VAL A 279 1.72 20.31 -5.57
C VAL A 279 2.77 19.22 -5.37
N HIS A 280 2.41 18.09 -4.74
CA HIS A 280 3.35 17.00 -4.51
C HIS A 280 3.92 16.42 -5.81
N GLU A 281 3.11 16.30 -6.88
CA GLU A 281 3.55 15.86 -8.21
C GLU A 281 4.75 16.67 -8.72
N GLN A 282 4.74 18.00 -8.52
CA GLN A 282 5.85 18.85 -8.95
C GLN A 282 7.06 18.72 -8.02
N ILE A 283 6.84 18.64 -6.70
CA ILE A 283 7.91 18.48 -5.72
C ILE A 283 8.63 17.13 -5.91
N VAL A 284 7.87 16.04 -6.06
CA VAL A 284 8.45 14.70 -6.19
C VAL A 284 9.29 14.59 -7.47
N ARG A 285 8.82 15.15 -8.58
CA ARG A 285 9.55 15.06 -9.86
C ARG A 285 10.79 15.95 -9.87
N ARG A 286 10.65 17.21 -9.45
CA ARG A 286 11.73 18.21 -9.58
C ARG A 286 12.72 18.16 -8.42
N GLU A 287 12.21 18.07 -7.20
CA GLU A 287 13.03 18.16 -6.00
C GLU A 287 13.50 16.78 -5.55
N VAL A 288 12.61 15.79 -5.47
CA VAL A 288 12.97 14.44 -4.98
C VAL A 288 13.74 13.64 -6.02
N VAL A 289 13.11 13.31 -7.16
CA VAL A 289 13.74 12.56 -8.26
C VAL A 289 14.87 13.38 -8.88
N GLY A 290 14.60 14.63 -9.26
CA GLY A 290 15.62 15.51 -9.84
C GLY A 290 16.78 15.80 -8.87
N GLY A 291 16.52 15.93 -7.57
CA GLY A 291 17.57 16.04 -6.55
C GLY A 291 18.42 14.77 -6.45
N LEU A 292 17.77 13.61 -6.38
CA LEU A 292 18.46 12.33 -6.24
C LEU A 292 19.36 12.06 -7.43
N LEU A 293 18.88 12.26 -8.65
CA LEU A 293 19.64 11.96 -9.87
C LEU A 293 20.71 13.00 -10.18
N SER A 294 20.59 14.22 -9.65
CA SER A 294 21.67 15.21 -9.70
C SER A 294 22.87 14.80 -8.83
N ASP A 295 22.60 14.25 -7.64
CA ASP A 295 23.64 13.84 -6.69
C ASP A 295 24.15 12.41 -6.97
N GLU A 296 23.27 11.52 -7.40
CA GLU A 296 23.51 10.08 -7.60
C GLU A 296 22.93 9.58 -8.95
N PRO A 297 23.47 10.03 -10.10
CA PRO A 297 22.91 9.72 -11.43
C PRO A 297 22.86 8.23 -11.76
N ALA A 298 23.74 7.42 -11.15
CA ALA A 298 23.76 5.97 -11.32
C ALA A 298 22.48 5.27 -10.80
N LEU A 299 21.63 5.95 -10.03
CA LEU A 299 20.35 5.42 -9.55
C LEU A 299 19.19 5.57 -10.55
N ALA A 300 19.39 6.17 -11.72
CA ALA A 300 18.32 6.31 -12.71
C ALA A 300 17.62 4.97 -13.07
N PRO A 301 18.35 3.85 -13.27
CA PRO A 301 17.71 2.54 -13.50
C PRO A 301 16.92 2.03 -12.28
N ASP A 302 17.37 2.32 -11.06
CA ASP A 302 16.64 1.94 -9.85
C ASP A 302 15.34 2.73 -9.73
N VAL A 303 15.36 4.03 -10.03
CA VAL A 303 14.14 4.88 -10.06
C VAL A 303 13.17 4.35 -11.12
N ALA A 304 13.64 4.08 -12.34
CA ALA A 304 12.82 3.49 -13.39
C ALA A 304 12.21 2.15 -12.96
N HIS A 305 13.01 1.26 -12.36
CA HIS A 305 12.53 -0.02 -11.85
C HIS A 305 11.45 0.14 -10.76
N GLY A 306 11.59 1.14 -9.88
CA GLY A 306 10.57 1.46 -8.88
C GLY A 306 9.23 1.87 -9.50
N VAL A 307 9.29 2.68 -10.56
CA VAL A 307 8.11 3.10 -11.32
C VAL A 307 7.45 1.90 -11.99
N GLU A 308 8.21 1.13 -12.77
CA GLU A 308 7.73 -0.04 -13.51
C GLU A 308 7.13 -1.11 -12.59
N ALA A 309 7.80 -1.41 -11.47
CA ALA A 309 7.31 -2.39 -10.51
C ALA A 309 5.99 -1.97 -9.88
N THR A 310 5.83 -0.68 -9.61
CA THR A 310 4.60 -0.13 -9.05
C THR A 310 3.46 -0.25 -10.05
N VAL A 311 3.67 0.20 -11.29
CA VAL A 311 2.67 0.11 -12.38
C VAL A 311 2.27 -1.34 -12.62
N PHE A 312 3.23 -2.24 -12.75
CA PHE A 312 2.97 -3.66 -13.01
C PHE A 312 2.15 -4.33 -11.90
N LEU A 313 2.47 -4.07 -10.62
CA LEU A 313 1.73 -4.65 -9.51
C LEU A 313 0.32 -4.04 -9.40
N GLU A 314 0.15 -2.76 -9.68
CA GLU A 314 -1.15 -2.09 -9.76
C GLU A 314 -2.00 -2.64 -10.91
N GLU A 315 -1.43 -2.89 -12.09
CA GLU A 315 -2.13 -3.51 -13.23
C GLU A 315 -2.58 -4.94 -12.90
N ARG A 316 -1.77 -5.70 -12.17
CA ARG A 316 -2.15 -7.05 -11.68
C ARG A 316 -3.30 -6.99 -10.69
N LEU A 317 -3.28 -6.03 -9.77
CA LEU A 317 -4.38 -5.79 -8.84
C LEU A 317 -5.65 -5.34 -9.59
N ALA A 318 -5.53 -4.40 -10.52
CA ALA A 318 -6.62 -3.92 -11.35
C ALA A 318 -7.27 -5.05 -12.15
N SER A 319 -6.46 -5.88 -12.80
CA SER A 319 -6.93 -7.06 -13.55
C SER A 319 -7.72 -8.02 -12.67
N HIS A 320 -7.27 -8.26 -11.43
CA HIS A 320 -7.98 -9.10 -10.46
C HIS A 320 -9.32 -8.48 -10.03
N LEU A 321 -9.31 -7.20 -9.64
CA LEU A 321 -10.48 -6.46 -9.18
C LEU A 321 -11.57 -6.40 -10.26
N LEU A 322 -11.21 -5.89 -11.44
CA LEU A 322 -12.13 -5.75 -12.56
C LEU A 322 -12.62 -7.11 -13.06
N GLY A 323 -11.75 -8.12 -13.08
CA GLY A 323 -12.12 -9.49 -13.43
C GLY A 323 -13.16 -10.07 -12.47
N ALA A 324 -13.02 -9.86 -11.16
CA ALA A 324 -14.02 -10.31 -10.19
C ALA A 324 -15.34 -9.54 -10.33
N TRP A 325 -15.27 -8.21 -10.33
CA TRP A 325 -16.43 -7.33 -10.31
C TRP A 325 -17.28 -7.42 -11.59
N ARG A 326 -16.66 -7.51 -12.77
CA ARG A 326 -17.40 -7.70 -14.04
C ARG A 326 -18.12 -9.04 -14.12
N ASN A 327 -17.67 -10.02 -13.33
CA ASN A 327 -18.31 -11.31 -13.21
C ASN A 327 -19.22 -11.41 -11.97
N SER A 328 -19.58 -10.27 -11.36
CA SER A 328 -20.45 -10.19 -10.17
C SER A 328 -19.94 -11.04 -8.99
N ARG A 329 -18.62 -11.13 -8.81
CA ARG A 329 -17.96 -11.81 -7.70
C ARG A 329 -17.19 -10.81 -6.85
N SER A 330 -17.02 -11.14 -5.56
CA SER A 330 -16.13 -10.39 -4.68
C SER A 330 -14.69 -10.50 -5.17
N ALA A 331 -13.95 -9.40 -5.09
CA ALA A 331 -12.51 -9.39 -5.32
C ALA A 331 -11.72 -9.82 -4.06
N LEU A 332 -12.38 -9.93 -2.91
CA LEU A 332 -11.79 -10.44 -1.68
C LEU A 332 -11.74 -11.97 -1.68
N ARG A 333 -10.76 -12.54 -0.98
CA ARG A 333 -10.69 -13.97 -0.69
C ARG A 333 -11.83 -14.41 0.23
N THR A 334 -12.17 -13.56 1.18
CA THR A 334 -13.31 -13.71 2.09
C THR A 334 -14.19 -12.49 1.90
N PRO A 335 -15.38 -12.64 1.27
CA PRO A 335 -16.29 -11.53 1.04
C PRO A 335 -16.64 -10.80 2.34
N LEU A 336 -16.85 -9.50 2.27
CA LEU A 336 -17.34 -8.72 3.41
C LEU A 336 -18.72 -9.23 3.83
N ASP A 337 -18.97 -9.28 5.14
CA ASP A 337 -20.30 -9.61 5.66
C ASP A 337 -21.31 -8.54 5.21
N PRO A 338 -22.37 -8.88 4.45
CA PRO A 338 -23.41 -7.94 4.04
C PRO A 338 -24.11 -7.25 5.22
N ALA A 339 -24.13 -7.87 6.40
CA ALA A 339 -24.75 -7.30 7.60
C ALA A 339 -23.94 -6.12 8.19
N SER A 340 -22.63 -6.06 7.94
CA SER A 340 -21.77 -4.96 8.41
C SER A 340 -22.09 -3.60 7.76
N ALA A 341 -22.79 -3.60 6.61
CA ALA A 341 -23.22 -2.38 5.93
C ALA A 341 -24.41 -1.67 6.60
N ARG A 342 -25.08 -2.28 7.59
CA ARG A 342 -26.31 -1.74 8.21
C ARG A 342 -26.08 -0.84 9.42
N LEU A 343 -24.82 -0.60 9.81
CA LEU A 343 -24.47 0.14 11.02
C LEU A 343 -24.18 1.63 10.74
N LYS A 344 -25.24 2.40 10.46
CA LYS A 344 -25.54 3.75 11.01
C LYS A 344 -26.66 4.40 10.19
N PRO A 345 -27.86 4.63 10.76
CA PRO A 345 -28.70 5.72 10.27
C PRO A 345 -27.97 7.04 10.49
N PRO A 346 -28.16 8.06 9.65
CA PRO A 346 -27.66 9.40 9.93
C PRO A 346 -28.24 9.85 11.27
N ASP A 347 -27.37 10.36 12.15
CA ASP A 347 -27.79 10.94 13.43
C ASP A 347 -28.62 12.18 13.13
N THR A 348 -29.94 12.01 13.05
CA THR A 348 -30.90 13.11 12.93
C THR A 348 -31.03 13.79 14.29
N ARG A 349 -30.04 14.62 14.63
CA ARG A 349 -30.22 15.63 15.67
C ARG A 349 -30.15 17.02 15.04
N ALA A 350 -31.33 17.61 14.99
CA ALA A 350 -31.64 19.00 14.67
C ALA A 350 -31.05 20.00 15.67
#